data_AF-A0A9D2QKB9-F1
#
_entry.id   AF-A0A9D2QKB9-F1
#
_cell.length_a   1.000
_cell.length_b   1.000
_cell.length_c   1.000
_cell.angle_alpha   90.00
_cell.angle_beta   90.00
_cell.angle_gamma   90.00
#
_symmetry.space_group_name_H-M   'P 1'
#
loop_
_entity.id
_entity.type
_entity.pdbx_description
1 polymer ?
#
loop_
_entity_poly.entity_id
_entity_poly.type
_entity_poly.pdbx_seq_one_letter_code
_entity_poly.pdbx_strand_id
1 'polypeptide(L)'
;MKRTFESKKNEYRYRKETTQENLEMQVTAGDGIVAKYGDHILMADRYWNGGFIAGIYEFVETPEETGLCECECRLNLIETSEGTFLDGGHALEWAISRMK
;
A
#
# COMPACT_ATOMS: atom_id res chain seq x y z
N MET A 1 0.12 27.70 1.40
CA MET A 1 1.31 27.29 2.18
C MET A 1 1.44 25.79 2.05
N LYS A 2 2.43 25.28 1.29
CA LYS A 2 2.70 23.83 1.25
C LYS A 2 3.15 23.43 2.65
N ARG A 3 2.30 22.74 3.41
CA ARG A 3 2.69 22.16 4.69
C ARG A 3 3.61 21.01 4.35
N THR A 4 4.90 21.17 4.62
CA THR A 4 5.85 20.07 4.58
C THR A 4 5.61 19.26 5.83
N PHE A 5 4.80 18.21 5.71
CA PHE A 5 4.60 17.25 6.79
C PHE A 5 5.85 16.36 6.84
N GLU A 6 6.71 16.57 7.82
CA GLU A 6 7.74 15.58 8.14
C GLU A 6 7.06 14.39 8.81
N SER A 7 6.69 13.38 8.02
CA SER A 7 6.38 12.08 8.58
C SER A 7 7.69 11.47 9.06
N LYS A 8 7.80 11.18 10.36
CA LYS A 8 8.84 10.28 10.85
C LYS A 8 8.49 8.89 10.33
N LYS A 9 9.01 8.49 9.16
CA LYS A 9 8.82 7.17 8.52
C LYS A 9 7.51 6.50 8.98
N ASN A 10 6.41 7.22 8.72
CA ASN A 10 5.01 6.94 9.04
C ASN A 10 4.74 6.02 10.26
N GLU A 11 4.23 6.57 11.37
CA GLU A 11 3.70 5.78 12.52
C GLU A 11 2.57 4.82 12.13
N TYR A 12 2.13 4.87 10.86
CA TYR A 12 1.26 3.85 10.28
C TYR A 12 1.92 2.47 10.36
N ARG A 13 1.21 1.53 10.97
CA ARG A 13 1.69 0.16 11.11
C ARG A 13 1.43 -0.62 9.83
N TYR A 14 2.34 -0.49 8.87
CA TYR A 14 2.36 -1.38 7.71
C TYR A 14 2.53 -2.83 8.16
N ARG A 15 1.71 -3.72 7.61
CA ARG A 15 1.93 -5.16 7.77
C ARG A 15 3.15 -5.53 6.93
N LYS A 16 4.12 -6.20 7.54
CA LYS A 16 5.29 -6.71 6.82
C LYS A 16 4.94 -7.91 5.95
N GLU A 17 4.06 -8.77 6.46
CA GLU A 17 3.50 -9.94 5.77
C GLU A 17 1.97 -9.84 5.85
N THR A 18 1.28 -10.04 4.73
CA THR A 18 -0.19 -9.93 4.65
C THR A 18 -0.73 -10.63 3.38
N THR A 19 -1.96 -10.33 2.98
CA THR A 19 -2.60 -10.76 1.71
C THR A 19 -3.33 -9.55 1.13
N GLN A 20 -3.72 -9.60 -0.15
CA GLN A 20 -4.47 -8.49 -0.75
C GLN A 20 -5.81 -8.28 -0.04
N GLU A 21 -6.53 -9.37 0.26
CA GLU A 21 -7.80 -9.32 0.99
C GLU A 21 -7.64 -8.63 2.37
N ASN A 22 -6.60 -8.98 3.11
CA ASN A 22 -6.35 -8.36 4.41
C ASN A 22 -5.98 -6.88 4.32
N LEU A 23 -5.30 -6.46 3.25
CA LEU A 23 -5.03 -5.04 2.99
C LEU A 23 -6.33 -4.30 2.68
N GLU A 24 -7.20 -4.87 1.83
CA GLU A 24 -8.50 -4.29 1.48
C GLU A 24 -9.40 -4.10 2.70
N MET A 25 -9.36 -5.04 3.65
CA MET A 25 -10.08 -4.90 4.92
C MET A 25 -9.44 -3.87 5.88
N GLN A 26 -8.14 -3.59 5.75
CA GLN A 26 -7.41 -2.71 6.66
C GLN A 26 -7.55 -1.23 6.28
N VAL A 27 -7.56 -0.92 4.99
CA VAL A 27 -7.56 0.48 4.52
C VAL A 27 -8.88 1.19 4.83
N THR A 28 -8.85 2.53 4.88
CA THR A 28 -10.02 3.36 5.18
C THR A 28 -11.12 3.15 4.12
N ALA A 29 -12.29 2.68 4.53
CA ALA A 29 -13.41 2.48 3.62
C ALA A 29 -13.77 3.78 2.86
N GLY A 30 -13.76 3.72 1.52
CA GLY A 30 -14.10 4.83 0.62
C GLY A 30 -12.95 5.77 0.26
N ASP A 31 -11.79 5.68 0.92
CA ASP A 31 -10.61 6.50 0.65
C ASP A 31 -9.36 5.67 0.34
N GLY A 32 -9.26 4.50 0.98
CA GLY A 32 -8.19 3.54 0.79
C GLY A 32 -8.23 2.89 -0.58
N ILE A 33 -7.05 2.60 -1.12
CA ILE A 33 -6.89 1.94 -2.41
C ILE A 33 -5.91 0.78 -2.24
N VAL A 34 -6.32 -0.39 -2.69
CA VAL A 34 -5.45 -1.56 -2.84
C VAL A 34 -5.62 -2.01 -4.28
N ALA A 35 -4.55 -1.93 -5.07
CA ALA A 35 -4.60 -2.15 -6.51
C ALA A 35 -3.45 -3.05 -6.97
N LYS A 36 -3.79 -4.07 -7.77
CA LYS A 36 -2.80 -4.91 -8.44
C LYS A 36 -2.10 -4.14 -9.56
N TYR A 37 -0.78 -4.26 -9.63
CA TYR A 37 0.06 -3.67 -10.67
C TYR A 37 1.16 -4.67 -11.06
N GLY A 38 0.90 -5.49 -12.09
CA GLY A 38 1.76 -6.64 -12.42
C GLY A 38 1.82 -7.62 -11.26
N ASP A 39 3.04 -7.96 -10.82
CA ASP A 39 3.30 -8.89 -9.71
C ASP A 39 3.34 -8.22 -8.33
N HIS A 40 2.80 -7.00 -8.23
CA HIS A 40 2.80 -6.19 -7.01
C HIS A 40 1.39 -5.75 -6.62
N ILE A 41 1.22 -5.45 -5.33
CA ILE A 41 0.07 -4.75 -4.78
C ILE A 41 0.51 -3.35 -4.33
N LEU A 42 -0.15 -2.34 -4.87
CA LEU A 42 0.03 -0.94 -4.49
C LEU A 42 -1.09 -0.56 -3.52
N MET A 43 -0.71 -0.05 -2.36
CA MET A 43 -1.63 0.40 -1.32
C MET A 43 -1.51 1.91 -1.13
N ALA A 44 -2.64 2.59 -1.01
CA ALA A 44 -2.73 3.95 -0.52
C ALA A 44 -3.81 4.03 0.57
N ASP A 45 -3.59 4.81 1.63
CA ASP A 45 -4.56 4.95 2.70
C ASP A 45 -4.48 6.34 3.36
N ARG A 46 -5.58 6.78 3.96
CA ARG A 46 -5.64 8.05 4.68
C ARG A 46 -4.80 7.97 5.94
N TYR A 47 -3.98 9.00 6.19
CA TYR A 47 -3.18 9.09 7.39
C TYR A 47 -3.84 9.98 8.46
N TRP A 48 -3.73 9.58 9.72
CA TRP A 48 -4.49 10.17 10.84
C TRP A 48 -4.21 11.67 11.04
N ASN A 49 -3.01 12.13 10.70
CA ASN A 49 -2.62 13.54 10.81
C ASN A 49 -2.79 14.35 9.51
N GLY A 50 -3.42 13.74 8.50
CA GLY A 50 -3.73 14.36 7.21
C GLY A 50 -2.91 13.82 6.05
N GLY A 51 -3.51 13.87 4.86
CA GLY A 51 -2.92 13.34 3.62
C GLY A 51 -3.05 11.82 3.50
N PHE A 52 -2.34 11.27 2.51
CA PHE A 52 -2.35 9.86 2.18
C PHE A 52 -0.95 9.28 2.25
N ILE A 53 -0.83 8.04 2.68
CA ILE A 53 0.42 7.28 2.65
C ILE A 53 0.36 6.25 1.53
N ALA A 54 1.51 5.69 1.15
CA ALA A 54 1.59 4.60 0.19
C ALA A 54 2.46 3.46 0.70
N GLY A 55 2.15 2.24 0.26
CA GLY A 55 2.94 1.04 0.46
C GLY A 55 2.97 0.19 -0.80
N ILE A 56 4.08 -0.51 -1.02
CA ILE A 56 4.28 -1.42 -2.14
C ILE A 56 4.56 -2.80 -1.58
N TYR A 57 3.84 -3.78 -2.10
CA TYR A 57 3.92 -5.17 -1.70
C TYR A 57 4.22 -6.05 -2.91
N GLU A 58 5.01 -7.10 -2.71
CA GLU A 58 5.26 -8.15 -3.72
C GLU A 58 4.55 -9.45 -3.32
N PHE A 59 4.09 -10.22 -4.31
CA PHE A 59 3.68 -11.60 -4.06
C PHE A 59 4.90 -12.47 -3.79
N VAL A 60 4.83 -13.29 -2.74
CA VAL A 60 5.87 -14.30 -2.42
C VAL A 60 5.35 -15.73 -2.51
N GLU A 61 4.10 -15.88 -2.93
CA GLU A 61 3.39 -17.13 -3.15
C GLU A 61 2.52 -17.00 -4.40
N THR A 62 2.28 -18.12 -5.06
CA THR A 62 1.36 -18.22 -6.21
C THR A 62 0.11 -19.05 -5.88
N PRO A 63 -1.00 -18.84 -6.61
CA PRO A 63 -2.17 -19.71 -6.53
C PRO A 63 -1.85 -21.19 -6.78
N GLU A 64 -0.91 -21.47 -7.70
CA GLU A 64 -0.50 -22.84 -8.05
C GLU A 64 0.24 -23.54 -6.91
N GLU A 65 1.09 -22.82 -6.17
CA GLU A 65 1.83 -23.37 -5.03
C GLU A 65 0.93 -23.59 -3.80
N THR A 66 -0.05 -22.72 -3.60
CA THR A 66 -0.86 -22.67 -2.37
C THR A 66 -2.21 -23.38 -2.52
N GLY A 67 -2.75 -23.46 -3.75
CA GLY A 67 -4.12 -23.87 -4.02
C GLY A 67 -5.17 -22.84 -3.62
N LEU A 68 -4.77 -21.60 -3.28
CA LEU A 68 -5.64 -20.51 -2.82
C LEU A 68 -5.97 -19.54 -3.96
N CYS A 69 -6.96 -18.67 -3.73
CA CYS A 69 -7.17 -17.51 -4.61
C CYS A 69 -5.97 -16.55 -4.51
N GLU A 70 -5.67 -15.84 -5.59
CA GLU A 70 -4.56 -14.87 -5.61
C GLU A 70 -4.66 -13.82 -4.50
N CYS A 71 -5.87 -13.35 -4.17
CA CYS A 71 -6.07 -12.37 -3.10
C CYS A 71 -5.73 -12.89 -1.69
N GLU A 72 -5.60 -14.21 -1.52
CA GLU A 72 -5.18 -14.90 -0.30
C GLU A 72 -3.70 -15.32 -0.32
N CYS A 73 -3.00 -15.16 -1.44
CA CYS A 73 -1.56 -15.44 -1.50
C CYS A 73 -0.78 -14.41 -0.67
N ARG A 74 0.30 -14.87 -0.02
CA ARG A 74 1.09 -14.01 0.85
C ARG A 74 1.80 -12.90 0.08
N LEU A 75 1.76 -11.72 0.68
CA LEU A 75 2.42 -10.50 0.27
C LEU A 75 3.50 -10.09 1.27
N ASN A 76 4.64 -9.60 0.78
CA ASN A 76 5.65 -8.95 1.60
C ASN A 76 5.75 -7.45 1.28
N LEU A 77 5.87 -6.61 2.32
CA LEU A 77 6.10 -5.17 2.17
C LEU A 77 7.53 -4.91 1.69
N ILE A 78 7.69 -4.21 0.56
CA ILE A 78 9.00 -3.89 -0.03
C ILE A 78 9.36 -2.40 0.07
N GLU A 79 8.39 -1.48 -0.02
CA GLU A 79 8.65 -0.04 0.10
C GLU A 79 7.45 0.70 0.71
N THR A 80 7.72 1.79 1.41
CA THR A 80 6.73 2.71 1.97
C THR A 80 7.08 4.14 1.61
N SER A 81 6.09 5.02 1.43
CA SER A 81 6.38 6.44 1.29
C SER A 81 7.07 6.99 2.55
N GLU A 82 7.97 7.95 2.38
CA GLU A 82 8.62 8.64 3.51
C GLU A 82 7.74 9.75 4.09
N GLY A 83 6.72 10.19 3.34
CA GLY A 83 5.82 11.27 3.71
C GLY A 83 4.38 10.98 3.30
N THR A 84 3.55 12.01 3.39
CA THR A 84 2.15 11.99 2.95
C THR A 84 1.96 12.73 1.63
N PHE A 85 0.93 12.33 0.90
CA PHE A 85 0.49 12.91 -0.37
C PHE A 85 -0.83 13.66 -0.18
N LEU A 86 -1.18 14.49 -1.17
CA LEU A 86 -2.40 15.28 -1.16
C LEU A 86 -3.66 14.41 -1.12
N ASP A 87 -3.67 13.36 -1.93
CA ASP A 87 -4.77 12.40 -2.09
C ASP A 87 -4.24 11.00 -2.43
N GLY A 88 -5.13 9.99 -2.41
CA GLY A 88 -4.78 8.60 -2.73
C GLY A 88 -4.29 8.41 -4.17
N GLY A 89 -4.71 9.28 -5.11
CA GLY A 89 -4.25 9.23 -6.49
C GLY A 89 -2.76 9.58 -6.62
N HIS A 90 -2.32 10.67 -5.99
CA HIS A 90 -0.90 11.05 -5.95
C HIS A 90 -0.05 10.03 -5.16
N ALA A 91 -0.63 9.39 -4.14
CA ALA A 91 0.03 8.31 -3.43
C ALA A 91 0.27 7.08 -4.33
N LEU A 92 -0.72 6.72 -5.16
CA LEU A 92 -0.55 5.66 -6.16
C LEU A 92 0.39 6.07 -7.30
N GLU A 93 0.36 7.32 -7.76
CA GLU A 93 1.31 7.81 -8.76
C GLU A 93 2.75 7.62 -8.28
N TRP A 94 3.03 7.96 -7.01
CA TRP A 94 4.33 7.68 -6.40
C TRP A 94 4.65 6.18 -6.41
N ALA A 95 3.72 5.32 -6.00
CA ALA A 95 3.94 3.88 -5.97
C ALA A 95 4.23 3.31 -7.38
N ILE A 96 3.45 3.72 -8.38
CA ILE A 96 3.67 3.35 -9.80
C ILE A 96 5.04 3.84 -10.29
N SER A 97 5.50 5.01 -9.85
CA SER A 97 6.82 5.54 -10.24
C SER A 97 7.99 4.69 -9.73
N ARG A 98 7.79 3.86 -8.70
CA ARG A 98 8.79 2.91 -8.18
C ARG A 98 8.84 1.58 -8.93
N MET A 99 7.79 1.26 -9.70
CA MET A 99 7.65 -0.01 -10.45
C MET A 99 8.21 0.08 -11.88
N LYS A 100 8.95 1.16 -12.19
CA LYS A 100 9.57 1.40 -13.50
C LYS A 100 11.03 0.97 -13.53
#